data_AF-A0A2V8XM23-F1
#
_entry.id   AF-A0A2V8XM23-F1
#
_cell.length_a   1.000
_cell.length_b   1.000
_cell.length_c   1.000
_cell.angle_alpha   90.00
_cell.angle_beta   90.00
_cell.angle_gamma   90.00
#
_symmetry.space_group_name_H-M   'P 1'
#
loop_
_entity.id
_entity.type
_entity.pdbx_description
1 polymer ?
#
loop_
_entity_poly.entity_id
_entity_poly.type
_entity_poly.pdbx_seq_one_letter_code
_entity_poly.pdbx_strand_id
1 'polypeptide(L)'
;TPTITYNTVNNPINPTGGKSYFYSLGFSGLGGNVKSITNVVDWKYYHPVNKHRNVLGFHASGAFITGYGGGEPPPYSRFYMGGESDIRGFDIRSITPVTFIPVATAQQFTYTCNTCLNGFGQPTPRTVSVPVLGYTITFPGGDTQGYGNVEYRIPIIGNTFQTVLFFDGGTNGILRKGALRLDPTGFDNLNTSFPSAVTSGALDANRQLGIAPNTNFRLRGSTGIEFVVQLPIIQAPFRVYYAYNVHRLHSQLLAPPDFIEPTEICDPSLGDKCGAVGRLPATLPPDVWRFQVRPTIEQLLKNPGSLNYFEPARTFRFTVSRTF
;
A
#
# COMPACT_ATOMS: atom_id res chain seq x y z
N THR A 1 0.50 -9.79 26.68
CA THR A 1 -0.24 -8.61 26.21
C THR A 1 -1.24 -8.20 27.27
N PRO A 2 -0.96 -7.17 28.07
CA PRO A 2 -1.95 -6.61 28.99
C PRO A 2 -3.17 -6.08 28.25
N THR A 3 -4.36 -6.30 28.80
CA THR A 3 -5.64 -5.81 28.25
C THR A 3 -6.53 -5.24 29.35
N ILE A 4 -7.37 -4.27 28.98
CA ILE A 4 -8.43 -3.72 29.83
C ILE A 4 -9.73 -3.86 29.05
N THR A 5 -10.73 -4.50 29.66
CA THR A 5 -12.02 -4.76 29.02
C THR A 5 -13.16 -4.35 29.94
N TYR A 6 -14.14 -3.64 29.40
CA TYR A 6 -15.44 -3.43 30.00
C TYR A 6 -16.50 -3.85 29.00
N ASN A 7 -17.41 -4.75 29.39
CA ASN A 7 -18.42 -5.28 28.49
C ASN A 7 -19.76 -5.45 29.21
N THR A 8 -20.79 -4.78 28.69
CA THR A 8 -22.21 -4.95 29.11
C THR A 8 -23.11 -5.41 27.97
N VAL A 9 -22.53 -5.86 26.85
CA VAL A 9 -23.26 -6.41 25.72
C VAL A 9 -24.08 -7.63 26.18
N ASN A 10 -25.38 -7.58 25.94
CA ASN A 10 -26.33 -8.53 26.50
C ASN A 10 -26.29 -9.92 25.86
N ASN A 11 -25.87 -10.03 24.61
CA ASN A 11 -25.74 -11.29 23.89
C ASN A 11 -24.52 -11.23 22.97
N PRO A 12 -23.57 -12.18 23.07
CA PRO A 12 -22.33 -12.15 22.29
C PRO A 12 -22.51 -12.50 20.81
N ILE A 13 -23.59 -13.20 20.44
CA ILE A 13 -23.83 -13.64 19.06
C ILE A 13 -24.72 -12.64 18.33
N ASN A 14 -25.84 -12.29 18.94
CA ASN A 14 -26.82 -11.33 18.42
C ASN A 14 -27.06 -10.20 19.42
N PRO A 15 -26.11 -9.26 19.58
CA PRO A 15 -26.26 -8.11 20.46
C PRO A 15 -27.51 -7.31 20.12
N THR A 16 -28.31 -6.97 21.14
CA THR A 16 -29.42 -6.02 21.00
C THR A 16 -29.28 -4.79 21.88
N GLY A 17 -28.41 -4.86 22.89
CA GLY A 17 -28.16 -3.75 23.80
C GLY A 17 -26.83 -3.89 24.54
N GLY A 18 -26.28 -2.77 24.98
CA GLY A 18 -25.09 -2.71 25.80
C GLY A 18 -23.90 -2.08 25.07
N LYS A 19 -22.76 -2.03 25.75
CA LYS A 19 -21.53 -1.40 25.24
C LYS A 19 -20.30 -2.21 25.61
N SER A 20 -19.29 -2.13 24.76
CA SER A 20 -17.98 -2.72 25.01
C SER A 20 -16.90 -1.67 24.79
N TYR A 21 -15.93 -1.64 25.70
CA TYR A 21 -14.67 -0.92 25.54
C TYR A 21 -13.55 -1.92 25.77
N PHE A 22 -12.59 -1.91 24.87
CA PHE A 22 -11.42 -2.77 24.95
C PHE A 22 -10.17 -1.96 24.62
N TYR A 23 -9.14 -2.16 25.42
CA TYR A 23 -7.81 -1.65 25.18
C TYR A 23 -6.79 -2.77 25.32
N SER A 24 -5.80 -2.80 24.44
CA SER A 24 -4.73 -3.79 24.44
C SER A 24 -3.38 -3.12 24.19
N LEU A 25 -2.40 -3.51 25.00
CA LEU A 25 -0.99 -3.14 24.85
C LEU A 25 -0.17 -4.38 24.50
N GLY A 26 0.24 -4.48 23.25
CA GLY A 26 1.17 -5.48 22.73
C GLY A 26 2.62 -5.06 22.94
N PHE A 27 3.46 -5.98 23.38
CA PHE A 27 4.90 -5.80 23.48
C PHE A 27 5.60 -7.01 22.86
N SER A 28 6.50 -6.76 21.92
CA SER A 28 7.33 -7.75 21.23
C SER A 28 8.80 -7.42 21.41
N GLY A 29 9.66 -8.41 21.69
CA GLY A 29 11.12 -8.21 21.70
C GLY A 29 11.92 -8.99 22.76
N LEU A 30 11.28 -9.76 23.64
CA LEU A 30 12.00 -10.68 24.54
C LEU A 30 12.46 -11.93 23.77
N GLY A 31 13.71 -11.92 23.30
CA GLY A 31 14.35 -13.06 22.62
C GLY A 31 14.11 -13.15 21.11
N GLY A 32 13.51 -12.12 20.49
CA GLY A 32 13.27 -12.07 19.04
C GLY A 32 13.83 -10.81 18.38
N ASN A 33 13.94 -10.84 17.04
CA ASN A 33 14.49 -9.74 16.24
C ASN A 33 13.52 -8.57 16.02
N VAL A 34 12.24 -8.73 16.39
CA VAL A 34 11.21 -7.69 16.26
C VAL A 34 10.97 -7.04 17.62
N LYS A 35 11.24 -5.75 17.70
CA LYS A 35 11.02 -4.92 18.89
C LYS A 35 9.94 -3.90 18.60
N SER A 36 8.72 -4.17 19.05
CA SER A 36 7.57 -3.28 18.81
C SER A 36 6.62 -3.18 20.00
N ILE A 37 5.93 -2.04 20.07
CA ILE A 37 4.82 -1.76 20.97
C ILE A 37 3.58 -1.50 20.11
N THR A 38 2.48 -2.18 20.40
CA THR A 38 1.21 -2.02 19.69
C THR A 38 0.12 -1.60 20.66
N ASN A 39 -0.64 -0.57 20.32
CA ASN A 39 -1.83 -0.14 21.04
C ASN A 39 -3.05 -0.43 20.17
N VAL A 40 -4.08 -1.01 20.75
CA VAL A 40 -5.38 -1.21 20.10
C VAL A 40 -6.47 -0.74 21.04
N VAL A 41 -7.37 0.10 20.54
CA VAL A 41 -8.59 0.54 21.22
C VAL A 41 -9.77 0.10 20.37
N ASP A 42 -10.78 -0.49 21.01
CA ASP A 42 -11.99 -0.97 20.36
C ASP A 42 -13.21 -0.55 21.17
N TRP A 43 -14.23 -0.05 20.49
CA TRP A 43 -15.48 0.41 21.07
C TRP A 43 -16.67 -0.14 20.29
N LYS A 44 -17.64 -0.69 21.02
CA LYS A 44 -18.91 -1.16 20.45
C LYS A 44 -20.08 -0.63 21.26
N TYR A 45 -21.18 -0.29 20.59
CA TYR A 45 -22.42 0.11 21.23
C TYR A 45 -23.62 -0.42 20.45
N TYR A 46 -24.57 -1.01 21.18
CA TYR A 46 -25.82 -1.52 20.62
C TYR A 46 -26.99 -0.86 21.33
N HIS A 47 -27.91 -0.31 20.52
CA HIS A 47 -29.11 0.36 21.02
C HIS A 47 -30.36 -0.24 20.36
N PRO A 48 -31.30 -0.79 21.14
CA PRO A 48 -32.55 -1.30 20.58
C PRO A 48 -33.44 -0.14 20.15
N VAL A 49 -34.00 -0.23 18.94
CA VAL A 49 -34.91 0.76 18.35
C VAL A 49 -36.15 0.07 17.80
N ASN A 50 -37.15 0.85 17.38
CA ASN A 50 -38.40 0.33 16.83
C ASN A 50 -39.08 -0.70 17.77
N LYS A 51 -39.37 -0.29 19.02
CA LYS A 51 -39.97 -1.15 20.06
C LYS A 51 -39.17 -2.45 20.31
N HIS A 52 -37.85 -2.34 20.37
CA HIS A 52 -36.91 -3.47 20.57
C HIS A 52 -36.86 -4.50 19.45
N ARG A 53 -37.53 -4.26 18.32
CA ARG A 53 -37.47 -5.17 17.17
C ARG A 53 -36.16 -5.01 16.40
N ASN A 54 -35.66 -3.79 16.24
CA ASN A 54 -34.48 -3.48 15.45
C ASN A 54 -33.34 -2.99 16.35
N VAL A 55 -32.11 -2.99 15.85
CA VAL A 55 -30.93 -2.57 16.63
C VAL A 55 -30.08 -1.63 15.81
N LEU A 56 -29.65 -0.52 16.42
CA LEU A 56 -28.53 0.27 15.91
C LEU A 56 -27.24 -0.27 16.53
N GLY A 57 -26.30 -0.69 15.69
CA GLY A 57 -24.96 -1.09 16.07
C GLY A 57 -23.96 -0.02 15.66
N PHE A 58 -23.04 0.29 16.55
CA PHE A 58 -21.91 1.17 16.30
C PHE A 58 -20.65 0.44 16.72
N HIS A 59 -19.60 0.56 15.90
CA HIS A 59 -18.29 0.07 16.25
C HIS A 59 -17.24 1.03 15.73
N ALA A 60 -16.20 1.25 16.53
CA ALA A 60 -15.03 2.01 16.14
C ALA A 60 -13.79 1.34 16.73
N SER A 61 -12.73 1.26 15.94
CA SER A 61 -11.47 0.66 16.33
C SER A 61 -10.32 1.54 15.86
N GLY A 62 -9.27 1.63 16.66
CA GLY A 62 -8.07 2.38 16.37
C GLY A 62 -6.86 1.60 16.83
N ALA A 63 -5.80 1.58 16.02
CA ALA A 63 -4.58 0.87 16.36
C ALA A 63 -3.34 1.65 15.93
N PHE A 64 -2.29 1.57 16.74
CA PHE A 64 -0.99 2.18 16.50
C PHE A 64 0.11 1.20 16.87
N ILE A 65 1.08 0.99 15.98
CA ILE A 65 2.24 0.14 16.21
C ILE A 65 3.51 0.95 16.01
N THR A 66 4.48 0.75 16.88
CA THR A 66 5.75 1.45 16.78
C THR A 66 6.92 0.63 17.27
N GLY A 67 8.10 0.88 16.70
CA GLY A 67 9.34 0.26 17.10
C GLY A 67 9.95 0.91 18.34
N TYR A 68 10.79 0.17 19.06
CA TYR A 68 11.61 0.69 20.16
C TYR A 68 13.02 0.09 20.13
N GLY A 69 13.98 0.74 20.81
CA GLY A 69 15.35 0.26 20.90
C GLY A 69 16.04 0.09 19.53
N GLY A 70 15.73 0.98 18.57
CA GLY A 70 16.28 0.98 17.21
C GLY A 70 15.63 -0.02 16.25
N GLY A 71 14.72 -0.88 16.72
CA GLY A 71 13.92 -1.75 15.85
C GLY A 71 12.73 -1.01 15.25
N GLU A 72 12.24 -1.49 14.11
CA GLU A 72 10.98 -1.03 13.50
C GLU A 72 10.06 -2.22 13.18
N PRO A 73 8.73 -2.04 13.23
CA PRO A 73 7.80 -3.11 12.92
C PRO A 73 7.91 -3.53 11.45
N PRO A 74 8.15 -4.82 11.16
CA PRO A 74 8.23 -5.32 9.81
C PRO A 74 6.85 -5.29 9.13
N PRO A 75 6.79 -5.34 7.78
CA PRO A 75 5.52 -5.25 7.05
C PRO A 75 4.44 -6.23 7.52
N TYR A 76 4.79 -7.46 7.85
CA TYR A 76 3.82 -8.47 8.32
C TYR A 76 3.20 -8.16 9.70
N SER A 77 3.80 -7.26 10.49
CA SER A 77 3.25 -6.78 11.77
C SER A 77 2.51 -5.45 11.64
N ARG A 78 2.53 -4.83 10.46
CA ARG A 78 1.86 -3.56 10.19
C ARG A 78 0.40 -3.76 9.79
N PHE A 79 -0.32 -2.65 9.76
CA PHE A 79 -1.74 -2.62 9.52
C PHE A 79 -2.07 -2.59 8.03
N TYR A 80 -3.10 -3.34 7.67
CA TYR A 80 -3.71 -3.38 6.36
C TYR A 80 -5.22 -3.48 6.59
N MET A 81 -5.97 -2.76 5.78
CA MET A 81 -7.43 -2.73 5.92
C MET A 81 -8.14 -3.26 4.67
N GLY A 82 -9.42 -3.53 4.82
CA GLY A 82 -10.32 -4.06 3.81
C GLY A 82 -10.67 -5.51 4.11
N GLY A 83 -11.91 -5.87 3.76
CA GLY A 83 -12.50 -7.16 4.09
C GLY A 83 -13.74 -6.99 4.96
N GLU A 84 -14.21 -8.09 5.53
CA GLU A 84 -15.47 -8.14 6.28
C GLU A 84 -15.32 -7.62 7.70
N SER A 85 -14.08 -7.55 8.19
CA SER A 85 -13.82 -7.21 9.58
C SER A 85 -13.70 -5.70 9.84
N ASP A 86 -13.49 -4.91 8.81
CA ASP A 86 -13.24 -3.47 8.92
C ASP A 86 -14.11 -2.65 7.96
N ILE A 87 -13.80 -2.65 6.66
CA ILE A 87 -14.54 -1.92 5.63
C ILE A 87 -14.96 -2.90 4.53
N ARG A 88 -16.23 -3.31 4.58
CA ARG A 88 -16.81 -4.20 3.58
C ARG A 88 -16.71 -3.57 2.21
N GLY A 89 -16.59 -4.41 1.20
CA GLY A 89 -16.53 -3.98 -0.20
C GLY A 89 -15.14 -3.67 -0.73
N PHE A 90 -14.13 -3.56 0.12
CA PHE A 90 -12.73 -3.56 -0.29
C PHE A 90 -12.12 -4.96 -0.16
N ASP A 91 -11.09 -5.23 -0.97
CA ASP A 91 -10.39 -6.50 -0.90
C ASP A 91 -9.54 -6.61 0.37
N ILE A 92 -9.33 -7.84 0.83
CA ILE A 92 -8.60 -8.11 2.06
C ILE A 92 -7.19 -7.52 1.95
N ARG A 93 -6.82 -6.69 2.92
CA ARG A 93 -5.53 -5.98 2.98
C ARG A 93 -5.26 -5.02 1.80
N SER A 94 -6.29 -4.61 1.07
CA SER A 94 -6.14 -3.71 -0.07
C SER A 94 -6.05 -2.24 0.29
N ILE A 95 -6.38 -1.83 1.52
CA ILE A 95 -6.30 -0.43 1.97
C ILE A 95 -5.02 -0.25 2.77
N THR A 96 -4.01 0.36 2.14
CA THR A 96 -2.68 0.55 2.73
C THR A 96 -1.91 1.66 2.03
N PRO A 97 -0.96 2.34 2.69
CA PRO A 97 -0.02 3.24 2.03
C PRO A 97 0.82 2.50 0.98
N VAL A 98 1.17 3.21 -0.10
CA VAL A 98 2.05 2.69 -1.15
C VAL A 98 3.36 3.46 -1.11
N THR A 99 4.48 2.76 -1.24
CA THR A 99 5.81 3.38 -1.23
C THR A 99 6.66 2.88 -2.37
N PHE A 100 7.68 3.66 -2.72
CA PHE A 100 8.59 3.36 -3.81
C PHE A 100 9.99 3.11 -3.24
N ILE A 101 10.52 1.91 -3.44
CA ILE A 101 11.89 1.55 -3.05
C ILE A 101 12.80 1.79 -4.26
N PRO A 102 13.82 2.65 -4.17
CA PRO A 102 14.82 2.77 -5.21
C PRO A 102 15.63 1.49 -5.36
N VAL A 103 15.86 1.06 -6.60
CA VAL A 103 16.59 -0.16 -6.96
C VAL A 103 17.51 0.14 -8.13
N ALA A 104 18.76 -0.31 -8.03
CA ALA A 104 19.69 -0.31 -9.15
C ALA A 104 19.31 -1.42 -10.13
N THR A 105 19.03 -1.06 -11.38
CA THR A 105 18.80 -1.99 -12.49
C THR A 105 19.74 -1.68 -13.64
N ALA A 106 19.90 -2.65 -14.55
CA ALA A 106 20.66 -2.46 -15.79
C ALA A 106 19.69 -2.49 -16.97
N GLN A 107 19.44 -1.32 -17.58
CA GLN A 107 18.57 -1.22 -18.73
C GLN A 107 19.36 -1.43 -20.02
N GLN A 108 18.86 -2.29 -20.90
CA GLN A 108 19.45 -2.53 -22.21
C GLN A 108 18.77 -1.65 -23.27
N PHE A 109 19.59 -0.93 -24.02
CA PHE A 109 19.15 -0.16 -25.19
C PHE A 109 19.70 -0.82 -26.44
N THR A 110 18.79 -1.23 -27.34
CA THR A 110 19.15 -1.86 -28.61
C THR A 110 19.23 -0.82 -29.72
N TYR A 111 20.27 -0.89 -30.53
CA TYR A 111 20.45 -0.04 -31.71
C TYR A 111 21.02 -0.85 -32.87
N THR A 112 20.77 -0.40 -34.10
CA THR A 112 21.34 -0.98 -35.31
C THR A 112 22.71 -0.37 -35.57
N CYS A 113 23.74 -1.21 -35.60
CA CYS A 113 25.09 -0.80 -35.94
C CYS A 113 25.30 -0.93 -37.46
N ASN A 114 25.26 0.20 -38.17
CA ASN A 114 25.38 0.25 -39.63
C ASN A 114 26.77 -0.18 -40.16
N THR A 115 27.79 -0.15 -39.30
CA THR A 115 29.16 -0.61 -39.62
C THR A 115 29.43 -2.03 -39.14
N CYS A 116 28.53 -2.65 -38.39
CA CYS A 116 28.65 -4.01 -37.91
C CYS A 116 27.81 -4.93 -38.79
N LEU A 117 28.41 -5.54 -39.81
CA LEU A 117 27.68 -6.37 -40.78
C LEU A 117 27.72 -7.85 -40.41
N ASN A 118 26.63 -8.58 -40.68
CA ASN A 118 26.61 -10.05 -40.60
C ASN A 118 27.23 -10.70 -41.86
N GLY A 119 27.23 -12.04 -41.91
CA GLY A 119 27.75 -12.80 -43.07
C GLY A 119 27.03 -12.54 -44.41
N PHE A 120 25.91 -11.82 -44.41
CA PHE A 120 25.16 -11.40 -45.60
C PHE A 120 25.30 -9.88 -45.89
N GLY A 121 26.23 -9.19 -45.22
CA GLY A 121 26.44 -7.75 -45.40
C GLY A 121 25.35 -6.86 -44.81
N GLN A 122 24.47 -7.39 -43.95
CA GLN A 122 23.37 -6.63 -43.35
C GLN A 122 23.78 -6.06 -41.97
N PRO A 123 23.39 -4.82 -41.63
CA PRO A 123 23.58 -4.25 -40.30
C PRO A 123 23.04 -5.15 -39.20
N THR A 124 23.79 -5.23 -38.09
CA THR A 124 23.44 -6.07 -36.95
C THR A 124 22.95 -5.25 -35.76
N PRO A 125 21.95 -5.75 -35.01
CA PRO A 125 21.54 -5.13 -33.76
C PRO A 125 22.62 -5.33 -32.70
N ARG A 126 22.88 -4.27 -31.93
CA ARG A 126 23.77 -4.24 -30.78
C ARG A 126 23.01 -3.71 -29.58
N THR A 127 23.46 -4.09 -28.39
CA THR A 127 22.89 -3.62 -27.13
C THR A 127 23.93 -2.86 -26.34
N VAL A 128 23.47 -1.82 -25.64
CA VAL A 128 24.25 -1.15 -24.62
C VAL A 128 23.51 -1.20 -23.30
N SER A 129 24.24 -1.56 -22.24
CA SER A 129 23.71 -1.67 -20.89
C SER A 129 24.03 -0.41 -20.11
N VAL A 130 23.01 0.19 -19.50
CA VAL A 130 23.13 1.43 -18.73
C VAL A 130 22.57 1.18 -17.33
N PRO A 131 23.33 1.47 -16.27
CA PRO A 131 22.81 1.47 -14.91
C PRO A 131 21.70 2.53 -14.76
N VAL A 132 20.56 2.12 -14.22
CA VAL A 132 19.40 2.97 -13.95
C VAL A 132 19.03 2.81 -12.48
N LEU A 133 18.80 3.93 -11.81
CA LEU A 133 18.15 3.98 -10.52
C LEU A 133 16.64 4.06 -10.76
N GLY A 134 15.98 2.91 -10.77
CA GLY A 134 14.53 2.80 -10.91
C GLY A 134 13.84 2.66 -9.55
N TYR A 135 12.51 2.53 -9.56
CA TYR A 135 11.71 2.43 -8.34
C TYR A 135 10.73 1.26 -8.39
N THR A 136 10.83 0.39 -7.39
CA THR A 136 9.89 -0.73 -7.20
C THR A 136 8.78 -0.34 -6.24
N ILE A 137 7.55 -0.63 -6.64
CA ILE A 137 6.36 -0.36 -5.84
C ILE A 137 6.21 -1.41 -4.75
N THR A 138 5.96 -0.98 -3.51
CA THR A 138 5.74 -1.87 -2.39
C THR A 138 4.62 -1.36 -1.46
N PHE A 139 4.05 -2.29 -0.69
CA PHE A 139 2.95 -2.04 0.24
C PHE A 139 3.44 -2.33 1.67
N PRO A 140 4.10 -1.35 2.32
CA PRO A 140 4.74 -1.59 3.61
C PRO A 140 3.75 -1.80 4.76
N GLY A 141 2.46 -1.49 4.58
CA GLY A 141 1.51 -1.45 5.70
C GLY A 141 1.60 -0.12 6.46
N GLY A 142 0.51 0.25 7.13
CA GLY A 142 0.47 1.41 8.01
C GLY A 142 0.97 1.10 9.41
N ASP A 143 1.47 2.13 10.10
CA ASP A 143 1.74 2.08 11.53
C ASP A 143 0.53 2.51 12.36
N THR A 144 -0.48 3.10 11.72
CA THR A 144 -1.69 3.64 12.34
C THR A 144 -2.88 3.30 11.48
N GLN A 145 -3.92 2.71 12.06
CA GLN A 145 -5.21 2.53 11.41
C GLN A 145 -6.35 2.99 12.32
N GLY A 146 -7.46 3.40 11.70
CA GLY A 146 -8.69 3.73 12.40
C GLY A 146 -9.89 3.46 11.50
N TYR A 147 -10.90 2.76 12.01
CA TYR A 147 -12.10 2.47 11.26
C TYR A 147 -13.32 2.38 12.16
N GLY A 148 -14.50 2.45 11.56
CA GLY A 148 -15.75 2.25 12.25
C GLY A 148 -16.86 1.85 11.30
N ASN A 149 -17.92 1.32 11.89
CA ASN A 149 -19.11 0.94 11.18
C ASN A 149 -20.37 1.32 11.95
N VAL A 150 -21.40 1.65 11.18
CA VAL A 150 -22.75 1.93 11.65
C VAL A 150 -23.68 0.93 10.98
N GLU A 151 -24.47 0.23 11.77
CA GLU A 151 -25.32 -0.86 11.31
C GLU A 151 -26.75 -0.68 11.80
N TYR A 152 -27.71 -0.82 10.89
CA TYR A 152 -29.12 -0.95 11.22
C TYR A 152 -29.56 -2.39 10.98
N ARG A 153 -29.80 -3.09 12.09
CA ARG A 153 -30.03 -4.53 12.16
C ARG A 153 -31.52 -4.82 12.29
N ILE A 154 -32.03 -5.64 11.39
CA ILE A 154 -33.45 -6.01 11.26
C ILE A 154 -33.55 -7.54 11.35
N PRO A 155 -33.91 -8.10 12.52
CA PRO A 155 -34.26 -9.51 12.65
C PRO A 155 -35.53 -9.81 11.84
N ILE A 156 -35.43 -10.78 10.94
CA ILE A 156 -36.55 -11.20 10.09
C ILE A 156 -37.19 -12.47 10.66
N ILE A 157 -36.37 -13.48 11.00
CA ILE A 157 -36.82 -14.75 11.59
C ILE A 157 -36.04 -14.98 12.89
N GLY A 158 -36.62 -14.53 14.01
CA GLY A 158 -36.02 -14.66 15.33
C GLY A 158 -34.55 -14.26 15.34
N ASN A 159 -33.70 -15.18 15.83
CA ASN A 159 -32.25 -15.03 15.87
C ASN A 159 -31.51 -15.75 14.72
N THR A 160 -32.26 -16.32 13.77
CA THR A 160 -31.74 -17.17 12.69
C THR A 160 -31.41 -16.36 11.44
N PHE A 161 -32.29 -15.44 11.04
CA PHE A 161 -32.12 -14.65 9.82
C PHE A 161 -32.27 -13.16 10.11
N GLN A 162 -31.24 -12.38 9.75
CA GLN A 162 -31.16 -10.95 9.97
C GLN A 162 -30.70 -10.24 8.69
N THR A 163 -31.32 -9.09 8.42
CA THR A 163 -30.86 -8.14 7.41
C THR A 163 -30.17 -6.97 8.11
N VAL A 164 -29.04 -6.51 7.56
CA VAL A 164 -28.26 -5.40 8.09
C VAL A 164 -28.02 -4.38 6.99
N LEU A 165 -28.42 -3.14 7.22
CA LEU A 165 -27.96 -2.00 6.41
C LEU A 165 -26.72 -1.45 7.09
N PHE A 166 -25.66 -1.16 6.34
CA PHE A 166 -24.41 -0.72 6.93
C PHE A 166 -23.79 0.48 6.22
N PHE A 167 -22.99 1.21 6.98
CA PHE A 167 -22.03 2.19 6.49
C PHE A 167 -20.70 1.95 7.21
N ASP A 168 -19.64 1.69 6.44
CA ASP A 168 -18.30 1.47 6.95
C ASP A 168 -17.39 2.61 6.49
N GLY A 169 -16.42 2.98 7.34
CA GLY A 169 -15.45 4.01 7.00
C GLY A 169 -14.17 3.87 7.81
N GLY A 170 -13.05 4.27 7.23
CA GLY A 170 -11.78 4.22 7.94
C GLY A 170 -10.58 4.56 7.08
N THR A 171 -9.41 4.51 7.69
CA THR A 171 -8.16 4.93 7.10
C THR A 171 -6.97 4.18 7.68
N ASN A 172 -5.95 4.00 6.86
CA ASN A 172 -4.69 3.34 7.21
C ASN A 172 -3.53 4.21 6.71
N GLY A 173 -2.50 4.36 7.52
CA GLY A 173 -1.43 5.30 7.25
C GLY A 173 -0.13 5.04 8.02
N ILE A 174 0.93 5.67 7.54
CA ILE A 174 2.22 5.82 8.19
C ILE A 174 2.24 7.21 8.82
N LEU A 175 2.10 7.27 10.13
CA LEU A 175 2.24 8.45 10.97
C LEU A 175 3.73 8.75 11.21
N ARG A 176 4.52 7.73 11.55
CA ARG A 176 5.96 7.84 11.80
C ARG A 176 6.74 7.63 10.51
N LYS A 177 6.83 8.67 9.70
CA LYS A 177 7.64 8.66 8.45
C LYS A 177 9.10 8.25 8.69
N GLY A 178 9.69 8.61 9.83
CA GLY A 178 11.06 8.22 10.19
C GLY A 178 11.29 6.71 10.35
N ALA A 179 10.22 5.91 10.49
CA ALA A 179 10.26 4.45 10.49
C ALA A 179 10.19 3.84 9.07
N LEU A 180 10.10 4.68 8.04
CA LEU A 180 10.03 4.31 6.65
C LEU A 180 11.28 4.85 5.94
N ARG A 181 12.40 4.18 6.17
CA ARG A 181 13.71 4.53 5.63
C ARG A 181 14.35 3.35 4.93
N LEU A 182 15.22 3.64 3.98
CA LEU A 182 16.12 2.66 3.41
C LEU A 182 17.09 2.13 4.46
N ASP A 183 17.44 0.85 4.30
CA ASP A 183 18.56 0.26 5.02
C ASP A 183 19.85 1.07 4.75
N PRO A 184 20.68 1.35 5.77
CA PRO A 184 21.92 2.12 5.59
C PRO A 184 22.84 1.51 4.53
N THR A 185 23.04 0.19 4.56
CA THR A 185 23.90 -0.53 3.61
C THR A 185 23.34 -0.44 2.20
N GLY A 186 22.02 -0.64 2.07
CA GLY A 186 21.33 -0.51 0.79
C GLY A 186 21.45 0.90 0.20
N PHE A 187 21.31 1.93 1.04
CA PHE A 187 21.49 3.32 0.63
C PHE A 187 22.94 3.61 0.19
N ASP A 188 23.94 3.17 0.95
CA ASP A 188 25.35 3.40 0.63
C ASP A 188 25.75 2.73 -0.70
N ASN A 189 25.22 1.54 -0.97
CA ASN A 189 25.41 0.86 -2.25
C ASN A 189 24.81 1.65 -3.42
N LEU A 190 23.58 2.16 -3.24
CA LEU A 190 22.93 3.01 -4.26
C LEU A 190 23.68 4.32 -4.46
N ASN A 191 24.11 4.98 -3.39
CA ASN A 191 24.87 6.23 -3.45
C ASN A 191 26.25 6.04 -4.09
N THR A 192 26.87 4.88 -3.91
CA THR A 192 28.14 4.52 -4.60
C THR A 192 27.92 4.31 -6.09
N SER A 193 26.79 3.71 -6.48
CA SER A 193 26.47 3.40 -7.88
C SER A 193 25.93 4.61 -8.65
N PHE A 194 25.31 5.56 -7.94
CA PHE A 194 24.69 6.77 -8.47
C PHE A 194 25.09 7.99 -7.61
N PRO A 195 26.35 8.44 -7.67
CA PRO A 195 26.88 9.49 -6.79
C PRO A 195 26.17 10.84 -6.90
N SER A 196 25.53 11.14 -8.04
CA SER A 196 24.76 12.38 -8.21
C SER A 196 23.26 12.22 -7.90
N ALA A 197 22.79 11.04 -7.50
CA ALA A 197 21.37 10.80 -7.23
C ALA A 197 20.84 11.63 -6.05
N VAL A 198 21.67 11.87 -5.04
CA VAL A 198 21.27 12.67 -3.88
C VAL A 198 21.17 14.15 -4.24
N THR A 199 22.16 14.67 -4.97
CA THR A 199 22.18 16.08 -5.39
C THR A 199 21.11 16.40 -6.44
N SER A 200 20.73 15.42 -7.27
CA SER A 200 19.64 15.54 -8.23
C SER A 200 18.24 15.44 -7.61
N GLY A 201 18.15 14.97 -6.36
CA GLY A 201 16.89 14.72 -5.67
C GLY A 201 16.21 13.39 -6.03
N ALA A 202 16.86 12.54 -6.83
CA ALA A 202 16.39 11.18 -7.09
C ALA A 202 16.46 10.31 -5.81
N LEU A 203 17.53 10.46 -5.03
CA LEU A 203 17.69 9.74 -3.75
C LEU A 203 17.61 10.72 -2.58
N ASP A 204 16.78 10.43 -1.58
CA ASP A 204 16.65 11.28 -0.40
C ASP A 204 17.85 11.12 0.54
N ALA A 205 18.56 12.22 0.84
CA ALA A 205 19.76 12.22 1.69
C ALA A 205 19.51 11.68 3.12
N ASN A 206 18.27 11.76 3.61
CA ASN A 206 17.87 11.24 4.91
C ASN A 206 17.39 9.78 4.84
N ARG A 207 17.54 9.13 3.67
CA ARG A 207 17.09 7.76 3.36
C ARG A 207 15.57 7.61 3.40
N GLN A 208 14.82 8.71 3.39
CA GLN A 208 13.38 8.69 3.55
C GLN A 208 12.74 8.12 2.28
N LEU A 209 11.91 7.07 2.43
CA LEU A 209 11.13 6.59 1.30
C LEU A 209 9.92 7.50 1.06
N GLY A 210 9.66 7.80 -0.21
CA GLY A 210 8.47 8.51 -0.63
C GLY A 210 7.22 7.65 -0.48
N ILE A 211 6.13 8.27 -0.05
CA ILE A 211 4.79 7.66 -0.02
C ILE A 211 4.02 8.18 -1.22
N ALA A 212 3.39 7.28 -1.97
CA ALA A 212 2.63 7.63 -3.16
C ALA A 212 1.50 8.61 -2.80
N PRO A 213 1.30 9.68 -3.60
CA PRO A 213 0.25 10.66 -3.35
C PRO A 213 -1.12 10.02 -3.16
N ASN A 214 -1.94 10.58 -2.27
CA ASN A 214 -3.30 10.13 -1.99
C ASN A 214 -3.46 8.69 -1.46
N THR A 215 -2.37 8.02 -1.06
CA THR A 215 -2.46 6.68 -0.44
C THR A 215 -2.41 6.72 1.09
N ASN A 216 -1.58 7.58 1.68
CA ASN A 216 -1.40 7.71 3.13
C ASN A 216 -2.60 8.37 3.81
N PHE A 217 -3.17 7.75 4.84
CA PHE A 217 -4.34 8.27 5.58
C PHE A 217 -5.50 8.72 4.69
N ARG A 218 -5.59 8.18 3.48
CA ARG A 218 -6.73 8.44 2.61
C ARG A 218 -7.94 7.78 3.28
N LEU A 219 -9.04 8.52 3.40
CA LEU A 219 -10.28 7.96 3.92
C LEU A 219 -10.80 6.93 2.91
N ARG A 220 -11.33 5.79 3.34
CA ARG A 220 -12.13 4.86 2.53
C ARG A 220 -13.49 4.69 3.17
N GLY A 221 -14.50 4.37 2.37
CA GLY A 221 -15.83 4.11 2.89
C GLY A 221 -16.72 3.34 1.92
N SER A 222 -17.66 2.61 2.48
CA SER A 222 -18.62 1.79 1.77
C SER A 222 -19.97 1.77 2.49
N THR A 223 -21.02 1.44 1.74
CA THR A 223 -22.35 1.24 2.29
C THR A 223 -23.05 0.10 1.55
N GLY A 224 -23.97 -0.58 2.20
CA GLY A 224 -24.61 -1.72 1.58
C GLY A 224 -25.64 -2.43 2.45
N ILE A 225 -25.96 -3.63 1.99
CA ILE A 225 -26.88 -4.55 2.65
C ILE A 225 -26.17 -5.88 2.88
N GLU A 226 -26.34 -6.44 4.07
CA GLU A 226 -25.83 -7.74 4.48
C GLU A 226 -26.99 -8.61 4.97
N PHE A 227 -26.96 -9.88 4.61
CA PHE A 227 -27.86 -10.91 5.06
C PHE A 227 -27.08 -11.92 5.88
N VAL A 228 -27.50 -12.13 7.12
CA VAL A 228 -26.85 -13.01 8.08
C VAL A 228 -27.77 -14.18 8.41
N VAL A 229 -27.25 -15.40 8.23
CA VAL A 229 -27.93 -16.65 8.60
C VAL A 229 -27.11 -17.35 9.68
N GLN A 230 -27.71 -17.48 10.86
CA GLN A 230 -27.15 -18.24 11.98
C GLN A 230 -27.69 -19.68 11.93
N LEU A 231 -26.83 -20.67 11.67
CA LEU A 231 -27.24 -22.07 11.71
C LEU A 231 -27.04 -22.67 13.12
N PRO A 232 -27.99 -23.45 13.66
CA PRO A 232 -27.86 -24.04 15.00
C PRO A 232 -26.71 -25.03 15.16
N ILE A 233 -26.37 -25.76 14.09
CA ILE A 233 -25.40 -26.87 14.13
C ILE A 233 -23.96 -26.37 13.93
N ILE A 234 -23.78 -25.28 13.17
CA ILE A 234 -22.49 -24.69 12.85
C ILE A 234 -22.36 -23.41 13.68
N GLN A 235 -21.40 -23.35 14.60
CA GLN A 235 -21.12 -22.16 15.43
C GLN A 235 -20.47 -20.99 14.64
N ALA A 236 -20.89 -20.78 13.39
CA ALA A 236 -20.41 -19.70 12.52
C ALA A 236 -21.56 -19.18 11.65
N PRO A 237 -21.86 -17.87 11.67
CA PRO A 237 -22.82 -17.28 10.76
C PRO A 237 -22.34 -17.30 9.30
N PHE A 238 -23.28 -17.57 8.40
CA PHE A 238 -23.14 -17.32 6.97
C PHE A 238 -23.55 -15.89 6.68
N ARG A 239 -22.75 -15.18 5.87
CA ARG A 239 -23.02 -13.80 5.50
C ARG A 239 -22.95 -13.64 3.99
N VAL A 240 -23.92 -12.93 3.43
CA VAL A 240 -23.88 -12.45 2.05
C VAL A 240 -24.07 -10.95 2.11
N TYR A 241 -23.20 -10.19 1.48
CA TYR A 241 -23.39 -8.75 1.37
C TYR A 241 -23.13 -8.23 -0.03
N TYR A 242 -23.83 -7.13 -0.33
CA TYR A 242 -23.55 -6.26 -1.45
C TYR A 242 -23.10 -4.91 -0.89
N ALA A 243 -21.94 -4.44 -1.30
CA ALA A 243 -21.34 -3.17 -0.89
C ALA A 243 -21.11 -2.26 -2.10
N TYR A 244 -21.37 -0.97 -1.92
CA TYR A 244 -21.00 0.11 -2.83
C TYR A 244 -19.94 0.99 -2.16
N ASN A 245 -18.79 1.14 -2.81
CA ASN A 245 -17.64 1.86 -2.26
C ASN A 245 -17.75 3.36 -2.59
N VAL A 246 -18.30 4.14 -1.67
CA VAL A 246 -18.60 5.58 -1.84
C VAL A 246 -17.33 6.44 -1.94
N HIS A 247 -16.24 6.01 -1.30
CA HIS A 247 -15.00 6.77 -1.28
C HIS A 247 -13.81 5.84 -1.50
N ARG A 248 -13.50 5.63 -2.78
CA ARG A 248 -12.44 4.72 -3.27
C ARG A 248 -11.27 5.49 -3.88
N LEU A 249 -10.11 4.87 -3.91
CA LEU A 249 -8.95 5.22 -4.71
C LEU A 249 -9.04 4.49 -6.05
N HIS A 250 -9.14 5.27 -7.12
CA HIS A 250 -9.21 4.75 -8.48
C HIS A 250 -8.32 5.62 -9.37
N SER A 251 -7.02 5.38 -9.29
CA SER A 251 -6.02 6.16 -10.01
C SER A 251 -4.78 5.33 -10.29
N GLN A 252 -4.09 5.67 -11.37
CA GLN A 252 -2.74 5.19 -11.60
C GLN A 252 -1.78 5.94 -10.67
N LEU A 253 -1.01 5.19 -9.88
CA LEU A 253 0.07 5.74 -9.07
C LEU A 253 1.34 5.72 -9.89
N LEU A 254 2.02 6.86 -9.97
CA LEU A 254 3.29 6.99 -10.68
C LEU A 254 4.42 6.96 -9.66
N ALA A 255 5.45 6.17 -9.96
CA ALA A 255 6.70 6.21 -9.24
C ALA A 255 7.47 7.50 -9.57
N PRO A 256 8.48 7.87 -8.76
CA PRO A 256 9.42 8.90 -9.16
C PRO A 256 10.08 8.57 -10.51
N PRO A 257 10.48 9.59 -11.31
CA PRO A 257 11.22 9.37 -12.54
C PRO A 257 12.51 8.58 -12.27
N ASP A 258 12.79 7.63 -13.15
CA ASP A 258 14.05 6.90 -13.14
C ASP A 258 15.21 7.87 -13.28
N PHE A 259 16.34 7.54 -12.66
CA PHE A 259 17.55 8.35 -12.70
C PHE A 259 18.69 7.58 -13.34
N ILE A 260 19.44 8.26 -14.20
CA ILE A 260 20.67 7.73 -14.79
C ILE A 260 21.77 8.71 -14.46
N GLU A 261 22.90 8.19 -14.00
CA GLU A 261 24.05 9.02 -13.67
C GLU A 261 24.52 9.81 -14.91
N PRO A 262 24.73 11.13 -14.80
CA PRO A 262 25.19 11.94 -15.93
C PRO A 262 26.46 11.42 -16.61
N THR A 263 27.37 10.77 -15.87
CA THR A 263 28.57 10.15 -16.45
C THR A 263 28.26 9.05 -17.45
N GLU A 264 27.07 8.44 -17.41
CA GLU A 264 26.66 7.40 -18.36
C GLU A 264 26.08 8.00 -19.65
N ILE A 265 25.28 9.08 -19.59
CA ILE A 265 24.42 9.50 -20.72
C ILE A 265 24.39 11.01 -21.04
N CYS A 266 25.44 11.76 -20.70
CA CYS A 266 25.47 13.21 -20.88
C CYS A 266 25.89 13.67 -22.29
N ASP A 267 24.94 14.25 -23.03
CA ASP A 267 25.10 14.87 -24.36
C ASP A 267 25.38 16.38 -24.23
N PRO A 268 26.51 16.90 -24.75
CA PRO A 268 26.84 18.33 -24.71
C PRO A 268 25.79 19.24 -25.36
N SER A 269 24.95 18.72 -26.28
CA SER A 269 23.85 19.48 -26.87
C SER A 269 22.70 19.77 -25.89
N LEU A 270 22.73 19.21 -24.68
CA LEU A 270 21.78 19.49 -23.58
C LEU A 270 22.20 20.70 -22.71
N GLY A 271 23.30 21.39 -23.05
CA GLY A 271 23.73 22.64 -22.41
C GLY A 271 24.47 22.47 -21.07
N ASP A 272 24.45 23.52 -20.24
CA ASP A 272 25.28 23.70 -19.02
C ASP A 272 25.09 22.65 -17.92
N LYS A 273 24.18 21.68 -18.09
CA LYS A 273 23.98 20.55 -17.18
C LYS A 273 25.04 19.46 -17.35
N CYS A 274 25.86 19.56 -18.39
CA CYS A 274 26.77 18.53 -18.83
C CYS A 274 28.23 18.99 -18.66
N GLY A 275 28.78 18.83 -17.46
CA GLY A 275 30.18 19.19 -17.15
C GLY A 275 31.25 18.30 -17.81
N ALA A 276 30.87 17.17 -18.43
CA ALA A 276 31.73 16.27 -19.20
C ALA A 276 30.89 15.47 -20.22
N VAL A 277 31.47 15.00 -21.34
CA VAL A 277 30.76 14.08 -22.26
C VAL A 277 30.56 12.74 -21.54
N GLY A 278 29.32 12.28 -21.40
CA GLY A 278 29.03 10.98 -20.80
C GLY A 278 29.49 9.82 -21.69
N ARG A 279 29.51 8.60 -21.14
CA ARG A 279 29.96 7.39 -21.84
C ARG A 279 29.23 7.16 -23.17
N LEU A 280 27.90 7.22 -23.18
CA LEU A 280 27.12 6.79 -24.35
C LEU A 280 27.21 7.69 -25.57
N PRO A 281 27.22 9.03 -25.48
CA PRO A 281 27.52 9.84 -26.65
C PRO A 281 28.94 9.57 -27.19
N ALA A 282 29.91 9.28 -26.31
CA ALA A 282 31.30 9.07 -26.70
C ALA A 282 31.57 7.69 -27.34
N THR A 283 30.82 6.65 -26.94
CA THR A 283 31.03 5.27 -27.43
C THR A 283 30.22 4.92 -28.69
N LEU A 284 29.36 5.83 -29.17
CA LEU A 284 28.44 5.57 -30.28
C LEU A 284 28.66 6.56 -31.43
N PRO A 285 28.44 6.16 -32.69
CA PRO A 285 28.37 7.12 -33.80
C PRO A 285 27.31 8.20 -33.53
N PRO A 286 27.55 9.48 -33.91
CA PRO A 286 26.64 10.59 -33.61
C PRO A 286 25.19 10.36 -34.06
N ASP A 287 24.98 9.76 -35.24
CA ASP A 287 23.64 9.48 -35.75
C ASP A 287 22.95 8.33 -35.00
N VAL A 288 23.71 7.33 -34.54
CA VAL A 288 23.18 6.24 -33.71
C VAL A 288 22.72 6.79 -32.36
N TRP A 289 23.54 7.64 -31.74
CA TRP A 289 23.14 8.33 -30.51
C TRP A 289 21.87 9.17 -30.74
N ARG A 290 21.90 10.08 -31.71
CA ARG A 290 20.84 11.07 -31.94
C ARG A 290 19.50 10.44 -32.31
N PHE A 291 19.50 9.43 -33.19
CA PHE A 291 18.26 8.92 -33.79
C PHE A 291 17.79 7.58 -33.24
N GLN A 292 18.64 6.81 -32.57
CA GLN A 292 18.27 5.47 -32.08
C GLN A 292 18.33 5.36 -30.55
N VAL A 293 19.42 5.81 -29.92
CA VAL A 293 19.65 5.59 -28.48
C VAL A 293 19.06 6.70 -27.61
N ARG A 294 19.30 7.98 -27.93
CA ARG A 294 18.77 9.11 -27.15
C ARG A 294 17.24 9.10 -27.04
N PRO A 295 16.45 8.87 -28.11
CA PRO A 295 14.99 8.86 -27.98
C PRO A 295 14.48 7.76 -27.05
N THR A 296 15.13 6.59 -27.02
CA THR A 296 14.72 5.47 -26.16
C THR A 296 15.08 5.73 -24.69
N ILE A 297 16.22 6.40 -24.42
CA ILE A 297 16.56 6.88 -23.07
C ILE A 297 15.57 7.97 -22.61
N GLU A 298 15.27 8.95 -23.46
CA GLU A 298 14.29 9.98 -23.12
C GLU A 298 12.89 9.39 -22.86
N GLN A 299 12.51 8.36 -23.63
CA GLN A 299 11.27 7.64 -23.41
C GLN A 299 11.28 6.92 -22.05
N LEU A 300 12.37 6.28 -21.64
CA LEU A 300 12.48 5.67 -20.32
C LEU A 300 12.28 6.71 -19.22
N LEU A 301 13.03 7.81 -19.26
CA LEU A 301 12.98 8.86 -18.23
C LEU A 301 11.62 9.57 -18.13
N LYS A 302 10.86 9.63 -19.23
CA LYS A 302 9.51 10.22 -19.28
C LYS A 302 8.40 9.23 -18.88
N ASN A 303 8.68 7.94 -18.80
CA ASN A 303 7.70 6.89 -18.51
C ASN A 303 8.10 6.11 -17.23
N PRO A 304 7.98 6.73 -16.04
CA PRO A 304 8.26 6.04 -14.80
C PRO A 304 7.36 4.82 -14.60
N GLY A 305 7.81 3.90 -13.75
CA GLY A 305 7.01 2.79 -13.27
C GLY A 305 5.66 3.26 -12.73
N SER A 306 4.61 2.47 -12.95
CA SER A 306 3.26 2.81 -12.50
C SER A 306 2.50 1.61 -11.96
N LEU A 307 1.56 1.87 -11.05
CA LEU A 307 0.61 0.89 -10.52
C LEU A 307 -0.81 1.39 -10.75
N ASN A 308 -1.61 0.57 -11.42
CA ASN A 308 -3.04 0.76 -11.50
C ASN A 308 -3.69 0.39 -10.16
N TYR A 309 -3.92 1.39 -9.31
CA TYR A 309 -4.57 1.21 -8.02
C TYR A 309 -6.07 1.46 -8.16
N PHE A 310 -6.78 0.42 -8.60
CA PHE A 310 -8.20 0.49 -8.95
C PHE A 310 -9.04 -0.31 -7.96
N GLU A 311 -9.43 0.33 -6.87
CA GLU A 311 -10.37 -0.27 -5.92
C GLU A 311 -11.75 -0.45 -6.60
N PRO A 312 -12.49 -1.55 -6.34
CA PRO A 312 -13.77 -1.81 -7.00
C PRO A 312 -14.82 -0.76 -6.61
N ALA A 313 -15.77 -0.49 -7.51
CA ALA A 313 -16.91 0.38 -7.19
C ALA A 313 -18.02 -0.38 -6.42
N ARG A 314 -18.13 -1.69 -6.67
CA ARG A 314 -19.16 -2.57 -6.13
C ARG A 314 -18.55 -3.92 -5.84
N THR A 315 -19.00 -4.54 -4.76
CA THR A 315 -18.52 -5.86 -4.35
C THR A 315 -19.69 -6.68 -3.84
N PHE A 316 -19.78 -7.92 -4.32
CA PHE A 316 -20.67 -8.94 -3.79
C PHE A 316 -19.80 -10.04 -3.18
N ARG A 317 -20.06 -10.42 -1.93
CA ARG A 317 -19.27 -11.46 -1.27
C ARG A 317 -20.12 -12.33 -0.35
N PHE A 318 -19.75 -13.60 -0.33
CA PHE A 318 -20.21 -14.61 0.61
C PHE A 318 -19.07 -14.96 1.57
N THR A 319 -19.36 -14.99 2.88
CA THR A 319 -18.38 -15.36 3.89
C THR A 319 -18.97 -16.24 4.99
N VAL A 320 -18.09 -17.01 5.62
CA VAL A 320 -18.38 -17.82 6.80
C VAL A 320 -17.37 -17.40 7.86
N SER A 321 -17.80 -16.65 8.87
CA SER A 321 -16.91 -16.15 9.92
C SER A 321 -17.62 -16.11 11.25
N ARG A 322 -16.89 -16.39 12.34
CA ARG A 322 -17.41 -16.19 13.70
C ARG A 322 -17.62 -14.69 13.94
N THR A 323 -18.74 -14.31 14.57
CA THR A 323 -18.95 -12.94 15.06
C THR A 323 -17.88 -12.58 16.09
N PHE A 324 -17.46 -11.32 16.09
CA PHE A 324 -16.40 -10.75 16.93
C PHE A 324 -16.67 -10.85 18.43
#